data_AF-A0A929UL87-F1
#
_entry.id   AF-A0A929UL87-F1
#
_cell.length_a   1.000
_cell.length_b   1.000
_cell.length_c   1.000
_cell.angle_alpha   90.00
_cell.angle_beta   90.00
_cell.angle_gamma   90.00
#
_symmetry.space_group_name_H-M   'P 1'
#
loop_
_entity.id
_entity.type
_entity.pdbx_description
1 polymer ?
#
loop_
_entity_poly.entity_id
_entity_poly.type
_entity_poly.pdbx_seq_one_letter_code
_entity_poly.pdbx_strand_id
1 'polypeptide(L)' 'VLRLGLYELLFSRAAVPPKVAINEAVELAKTFGSDNSGKFVNGVLGTAYRSLQEDADEDKQL' A
#
# COMPACT_ATOMS: atom_id res chain seq x y z
N VAL A 1 7.93 -4.17 6.54
CA VAL A 1 7.08 -3.05 6.08
C VAL A 1 6.13 -3.45 4.95
N LEU A 2 6.58 -3.99 3.80
CA LEU A 2 5.67 -4.32 2.67
C LEU A 2 4.52 -5.25 3.03
N ARG A 3 4.79 -6.35 3.77
CA ARG A 3 3.73 -7.28 4.20
C ARG A 3 2.64 -6.59 5.04
N LEU A 4 3.04 -5.66 5.91
CA LEU A 4 2.13 -4.90 6.76
C LEU A 4 1.28 -3.95 5.92
N GLY A 5 1.92 -3.15 5.05
CA GLY A 5 1.20 -2.22 4.18
C GLY A 5 0.24 -2.95 3.23
N LEU A 6 0.63 -4.11 2.68
CA LEU A 6 -0.25 -4.90 1.83
C LEU A 6 -1.43 -5.50 2.62
N TYR A 7 -1.19 -5.97 3.84
CA TYR A 7 -2.25 -6.46 4.72
C TYR A 7 -3.30 -5.37 5.01
N GLU A 8 -2.87 -4.16 5.33
CA GLU A 8 -3.78 -3.04 5.58
C GLU A 8 -4.57 -2.67 4.32
N LEU A 9 -3.91 -2.66 3.15
CA LEU A 9 -4.54 -2.41 1.85
C LEU A 9 -5.57 -3.46 1.46
N LEU A 10 -5.42 -4.71 1.86
CA LEU A 10 -6.31 -5.81 1.49
C LEU A 10 -7.45 -6.00 2.50
N PHE A 11 -7.16 -5.88 3.78
CA PHE A 11 -8.06 -6.37 4.84
C PHE A 11 -8.50 -5.28 5.82
N SER A 12 -7.86 -4.10 5.82
CA SER A 12 -8.13 -3.05 6.82
C SER A 12 -8.65 -1.74 6.23
N ARG A 13 -9.11 -1.73 4.96
CA ARG A 13 -9.59 -0.53 4.25
C ARG A 13 -10.70 0.25 4.99
N ALA A 14 -11.52 -0.44 5.79
CA ALA A 14 -12.60 0.18 6.55
C ALA A 14 -12.12 0.96 7.78
N ALA A 15 -10.97 0.57 8.35
CA ALA A 15 -10.38 1.20 9.54
C ALA A 15 -9.23 2.14 9.19
N VAL A 16 -8.44 1.80 8.16
CA VAL A 16 -7.26 2.55 7.74
C VAL A 16 -7.41 2.94 6.26
N PRO A 17 -7.47 4.24 5.94
CA PRO A 17 -7.53 4.69 4.56
C PRO A 17 -6.28 4.22 3.77
N PRO A 18 -6.41 3.71 2.54
CA PRO A 18 -5.30 3.16 1.77
C PRO A 18 -4.09 4.09 1.63
N LYS A 19 -4.33 5.39 1.46
CA LYS A 19 -3.27 6.40 1.35
C LYS A 19 -2.46 6.55 2.65
N VAL A 20 -3.12 6.40 3.80
CA VAL A 20 -2.49 6.46 5.12
C VAL A 20 -1.61 5.22 5.31
N ALA A 21 -2.13 4.02 5.06
CA ALA A 21 -1.35 2.77 5.13
C ALA A 21 -0.07 2.82 4.27
N ILE A 22 -0.16 3.37 3.05
CA ILE A 22 0.99 3.56 2.17
C ILE A 22 1.99 4.55 2.77
N ASN A 23 1.53 5.69 3.28
CA ASN A 23 2.39 6.72 3.87
C ASN A 23 3.16 6.17 5.09
N GLU A 24 2.46 5.52 6.01
CA GLU A 24 3.07 4.93 7.21
C GLU A 24 4.09 3.84 6.86
N ALA A 25 3.78 2.98 5.88
CA ALA A 25 4.72 1.98 5.40
C ALA A 25 5.98 2.61 4.77
N VAL A 26 5.85 3.75 4.10
CA VAL A 26 6.98 4.51 3.52
C VAL A 26 7.82 5.16 4.62
N GLU A 27 7.20 5.78 5.63
CA GLU A 27 7.93 6.37 6.75
C GLU A 27 8.68 5.30 7.55
N LEU A 28 8.06 4.16 7.85
CA LEU A 28 8.75 3.02 8.47
C LEU A 28 9.93 2.53 7.63
N ALA A 29 9.80 2.51 6.30
CA ALA A 29 10.89 2.12 5.42
C ALA A 29 12.04 3.13 5.39
N LYS A 30 11.77 4.42 5.55
CA LYS A 30 12.80 5.46 5.71
C LYS A 30 13.49 5.37 7.07
N THR A 31 12.73 5.09 8.13
CA THR A 31 13.26 5.01 9.50
C THR A 31 14.16 3.79 9.71
N PHE A 32 13.78 2.64 9.15
CA PHE A 32 14.44 1.36 9.45
C PHE A 32 15.18 0.74 8.25
N GLY A 33 15.13 1.36 7.08
CA GLY A 33 15.77 0.88 5.85
C GLY A 33 16.97 1.72 5.43
N SER A 34 17.49 1.41 4.24
CA SER A 34 18.50 2.24 3.55
C SER A 34 17.86 3.43 2.81
N ASP A 35 18.67 4.37 2.34
CA ASP A 35 18.26 5.61 1.64
C ASP A 35 17.22 5.39 0.52
N ASN A 36 17.27 4.26 -0.17
CA ASN A 36 16.35 3.93 -1.27
C ASN A 36 15.08 3.20 -0.85
N SER A 37 14.97 2.78 0.42
CA SER A 37 13.88 1.93 0.92
C SER A 37 12.52 2.63 0.87
N GLY A 38 12.46 3.91 1.24
CA GLY A 38 11.21 4.68 1.19
C GLY A 38 10.65 4.80 -0.24
N LYS A 39 11.51 5.08 -1.23
CA LYS A 39 11.12 5.15 -2.65
C LYS A 39 10.65 3.80 -3.17
N PHE A 40 11.36 2.73 -2.82
CA PHE A 40 11.01 1.36 -3.20
C PHE A 40 9.64 0.96 -2.66
N VAL A 41 9.38 1.17 -1.36
CA VAL A 41 8.10 0.83 -0.73
C VAL A 41 6.95 1.65 -1.31
N ASN A 42 7.16 2.94 -1.55
CA ASN A 42 6.16 3.80 -2.19
C ASN A 42 5.79 3.29 -3.60
N GLY A 43 6.80 2.90 -4.40
CA GLY A 43 6.58 2.37 -5.74
C GLY A 43 5.80 1.05 -5.76
N VAL A 44 6.17 0.12 -4.87
CA VAL A 44 5.51 -1.21 -4.77
C VAL A 44 4.07 -1.07 -4.27
N LEU A 45 3.85 -0.42 -3.13
CA LEU A 45 2.50 -0.31 -2.55
C LEU A 45 1.58 0.60 -3.38
N GLY A 46 2.13 1.64 -4.01
CA GLY A 46 1.37 2.48 -4.94
C GLY A 46 0.89 1.71 -6.17
N THR A 47 1.72 0.81 -6.70
CA THR A 47 1.33 -0.08 -7.82
C THR A 47 0.30 -1.10 -7.37
N ALA A 48 0.54 -1.79 -6.25
CA ALA A 48 -0.43 -2.74 -5.69
C ALA A 48 -1.80 -2.08 -5.42
N TYR A 49 -1.82 -0.85 -4.89
CA TYR A 49 -3.07 -0.13 -4.67
C TYR A 49 -3.86 0.12 -5.96
N ARG A 50 -3.20 0.50 -7.07
CA ARG A 50 -3.88 0.71 -8.36
C ARG A 50 -4.47 -0.58 -8.90
N SER A 51 -3.70 -1.67 -8.90
CA SER A 51 -4.20 -2.98 -9.35
C SER A 51 -5.41 -3.43 -8.51
N LEU A 52 -5.37 -3.23 -7.18
CA LEU A 52 -6.51 -3.54 -6.30
C LEU A 52 -7.72 -2.59 -6.44
N GLN A 53 -7.60 -1.48 -7.18
CA GLN A 53 -8.76 -0.66 -7.55
C GLN A 53 -9.33 -1.15 -8.88
N GLU A 54 -8.46 -1.45 -9.85
CA GLU A 54 -8.84 -2.03 -11.16
C GLU A 54 -9.64 -3.33 -10.96
N ASP A 55 -9.14 -4.27 -10.17
CA ASP A 55 -9.84 -5.54 -9.87
C ASP A 55 -11.23 -5.29 -9.24
N ALA A 56 -11.34 -4.33 -8.33
CA ALA A 56 -12.59 -4.01 -7.64
C ALA A 56 -13.62 -3.29 -8.52
N ASP A 57 -13.16 -2.61 -9.58
CA ASP A 57 -14.00 -1.93 -10.55
C ASP A 57 -14.44 -2.87 -11.68
N GLU A 58 -13.66 -3.91 -12.00
CA GLU A 58 -14.04 -5.02 -12.88
C GLU A 58 -15.14 -5.88 -12.24
N ASP A 59 -14.99 -6.26 -10.96
CA ASP A 59 -15.98 -7.06 -10.22
C ASP A 59 -17.36 -6.38 -10.09
N LYS A 60 -17.42 -5.03 -10.11
CA LYS A 60 -18.67 -4.27 -10.06
C LYS A 60 -19.41 -4.17 -11.39
N GLN A 61 -18.76 -4.52 -12.51
CA GLN A 61 -19.35 -4.45 -13.85
C GLN A 61 -19.98 -5.79 -14.29
N LEU A 62 -19.85 -6.84 -13.47
CA LEU A 62 -20.47 -8.16 -13.63
C LEU A 62 -21.77 -8.27 -12.82
#